data_AF-A0A1F4BNB9-F1
#
_entry.id   AF-A0A1F4BNB9-F1
#
_cell.length_a   1.000
_cell.length_b   1.000
_cell.length_c   1.000
_cell.angle_alpha   90.00
_cell.angle_beta   90.00
_cell.angle_gamma   90.00
#
_symmetry.space_group_name_H-M   'P 1'
#
loop_
_entity.id
_entity.type
_entity.pdbx_description
1 polymer ?
#
loop_
_entity_poly.entity_id
_entity_poly.type
_entity_poly.pdbx_seq_one_letter_code
_entity_poly.pdbx_strand_id
1 'polypeptide(L)'
;MMSDGCRFRRSLRALAAALLVTLSPPVAAAGAAPEAFNPGAHAIDIPAWFRETFLDFREDIRDAAKDGKRLMVYFGQDGCPYCRELMRVNFAQKDIAERARRRFDAIALNIWGDREVTWTDGRTMSEKALAARLKVQYTPTLLFFDEGGAVVLRLNGYYPPHKFRAALDYVAGKEERKTAFSAYLQRHAREPASGRLHDQPFFLKAPLALDRTRRPAARPLAVLFEQKECSTCDELHREGFGTPAVRALIGKFDVARLELFGTERLVTPHGASLSAAQWGRELKVAYTPTIVFFDAKGTEVFRIEAYLKPFHLASGLDYVASGAYRTQPSFQRYIQARAEKIRAAGGRVDLW
;
A
#
# COMPACT_ATOMS: atom_id res chain seq x y z
N MET A 1 2.85 86.94 70.43
CA MET A 1 1.63 86.25 70.89
C MET A 1 1.38 85.08 69.97
N MET A 2 1.44 83.86 70.53
CA MET A 2 0.85 82.55 70.13
C MET A 2 0.60 82.29 68.62
N SER A 3 0.95 81.14 68.05
CA SER A 3 0.73 79.79 68.58
C SER A 3 1.59 78.73 67.87
N ASP A 4 1.88 77.67 68.63
CA ASP A 4 2.77 76.54 68.35
C ASP A 4 2.33 75.56 67.25
N GLY A 5 3.29 74.77 66.75
CA GLY A 5 3.00 73.60 65.91
C GLY A 5 4.20 72.83 65.36
N CYS A 6 5.00 72.24 66.25
CA CYS A 6 6.15 71.33 66.03
C CYS A 6 6.06 70.39 64.79
N ARG A 7 7.13 70.33 63.96
CA ARG A 7 7.41 69.16 63.09
C ARG A 7 8.90 68.81 63.03
N PHE A 8 9.14 67.54 63.35
CA PHE A 8 10.42 66.88 63.57
C PHE A 8 11.10 66.48 62.24
N ARG A 9 12.40 66.77 62.11
CA ARG A 9 13.26 66.36 60.99
C ARG A 9 13.58 64.86 61.06
N ARG A 10 13.54 64.13 59.94
CA ARG A 10 14.45 62.98 59.70
C ARG A 10 14.89 62.86 58.24
N SER A 11 16.21 62.70 58.13
CA SER A 11 17.13 62.76 57.01
C SER A 11 16.96 61.68 55.93
N LEU A 12 17.26 62.05 54.68
CA LEU A 12 17.45 61.17 53.53
C LEU A 12 18.68 60.25 53.69
N ARG A 13 18.52 58.96 53.38
CA ARG A 13 19.58 58.09 52.85
C ARG A 13 18.96 57.22 51.75
N ALA A 14 19.35 57.47 50.51
CA ALA A 14 18.97 56.68 49.33
C ALA A 14 19.84 55.42 49.26
N LEU A 15 19.22 54.24 49.19
CA LEU A 15 19.88 52.98 48.83
C LEU A 15 19.88 52.84 47.31
N ALA A 16 21.07 52.78 46.72
CA ALA A 16 21.28 52.37 45.33
C ALA A 16 21.37 50.84 45.27
N ALA A 17 20.40 50.19 44.62
CA ALA A 17 20.42 48.76 44.34
C ALA A 17 21.18 48.50 43.02
N ALA A 18 22.28 47.77 43.10
CA ALA A 18 23.05 47.32 41.94
C ALA A 18 22.34 46.15 41.24
N LEU A 19 21.97 46.34 39.98
CA LEU A 19 21.35 45.35 39.11
C LEU A 19 22.46 44.52 38.43
N LEU A 20 22.74 43.30 38.92
CA LEU A 20 23.60 42.34 38.23
C LEU A 20 22.84 41.73 37.04
N VAL A 21 23.22 42.13 35.81
CA VAL A 21 22.79 41.48 34.57
C VAL A 21 23.71 40.28 34.33
N THR A 22 23.22 39.08 34.62
CA THR A 22 23.89 37.83 34.24
C THR A 22 23.62 37.54 32.77
N LEU A 23 24.61 37.71 31.90
CA LEU A 23 24.58 37.24 30.51
C LEU A 23 24.67 35.70 30.49
N SER A 24 23.53 35.03 30.32
CA SER A 24 23.50 33.62 29.95
C SER A 24 23.74 33.48 28.44
N PRO A 25 24.62 32.57 27.98
CA PRO A 25 24.80 32.30 26.55
C PRO A 25 23.52 31.66 25.96
N PRO A 26 23.23 31.90 24.67
CA PRO A 26 22.07 31.31 24.03
C PRO A 26 22.29 29.79 23.93
N VAL A 27 21.39 29.02 24.53
CA VAL A 27 21.31 27.58 24.29
C VAL A 27 20.87 27.40 22.84
N ALA A 28 21.83 27.11 21.96
CA ALA A 28 21.52 26.62 20.63
C ALA A 28 20.74 25.32 20.80
N ALA A 29 19.44 25.35 20.49
CA ALA A 29 18.65 24.15 20.34
C ALA A 29 19.28 23.34 19.20
N ALA A 30 20.06 22.32 19.56
CA ALA A 30 20.49 21.29 18.65
C ALA A 30 19.21 20.58 18.16
N GLY A 31 18.67 21.06 17.04
CA GLY A 31 17.65 20.33 16.31
C GLY A 31 18.22 18.96 16.02
N ALA A 32 17.57 17.91 16.52
CA ALA A 32 17.91 16.55 16.14
C ALA A 32 17.99 16.49 14.62
N ALA A 33 19.18 16.16 14.09
CA ALA A 33 19.33 15.87 12.69
C ALA A 33 18.27 14.81 12.32
N PRO A 34 17.61 14.92 11.16
CA PRO A 34 16.74 13.84 10.71
C PRO A 34 17.57 12.56 10.71
N GLU A 35 17.14 11.54 11.46
CA GLU A 35 17.81 10.25 11.48
C GLU A 35 18.00 9.80 10.03
N ALA A 36 19.26 9.65 9.64
CA ALA A 36 19.60 9.03 8.37
C ALA A 36 18.96 7.64 8.37
N PHE A 37 18.26 7.29 7.28
CA PHE A 37 17.63 5.98 7.12
C PHE A 37 18.69 4.89 7.34
N ASN A 38 18.62 4.22 8.50
CA ASN A 38 19.44 3.06 8.83
C ASN A 38 18.62 1.80 8.45
N PRO A 39 18.99 1.08 7.38
CA PRO A 39 18.24 -0.10 6.94
C PRO A 39 18.10 -1.15 8.06
N GLY A 40 19.12 -1.30 8.91
CA GLY A 40 19.14 -2.28 10.00
C GLY A 40 18.18 -1.95 11.16
N ALA A 41 17.88 -0.68 11.40
CA ALA A 41 16.92 -0.27 12.45
C ALA A 41 15.46 -0.51 12.05
N HIS A 42 15.21 -0.86 10.78
CA HIS A 42 13.88 -1.02 10.22
C HIS A 42 13.71 -2.36 9.50
N ALA A 43 14.57 -3.35 9.81
CA ALA A 43 14.44 -4.69 9.29
C ALA A 43 13.06 -5.29 9.61
N ILE A 44 12.48 -6.03 8.67
CA ILE A 44 11.22 -6.74 8.92
C ILE A 44 11.52 -8.03 9.70
N ASP A 45 10.89 -8.17 10.86
CA ASP A 45 10.97 -9.38 11.69
C ASP A 45 10.27 -10.56 10.98
N ILE A 46 11.02 -11.36 10.22
CA ILE A 46 10.50 -12.57 9.56
C ILE A 46 10.29 -13.67 10.61
N PRO A 47 9.11 -14.30 10.69
CA PRO A 47 8.87 -15.38 11.64
C PRO A 47 9.84 -16.56 11.43
N ALA A 48 10.37 -17.11 12.51
CA ALA A 48 11.39 -18.19 12.48
C ALA A 48 10.95 -19.50 11.79
N TRP A 49 9.67 -19.65 11.44
CA TRP A 49 9.16 -20.79 10.70
C TRP A 49 9.22 -20.62 9.17
N PHE A 50 9.61 -19.43 8.68
CA PHE A 50 10.03 -19.27 7.29
C PHE A 50 11.32 -20.06 7.08
N ARG A 51 11.43 -20.72 5.93
CA ARG A 51 12.56 -21.56 5.58
C ARG A 51 13.66 -20.72 4.96
N GLU A 52 14.89 -20.97 5.37
CA GLU A 52 16.09 -20.60 4.61
C GLU A 52 16.45 -21.77 3.71
N THR A 53 16.58 -21.50 2.41
CA THR A 53 16.87 -22.52 1.38
C THR A 53 17.94 -21.99 0.43
N PHE A 54 18.38 -22.82 -0.52
CA PHE A 54 19.27 -22.38 -1.60
C PHE A 54 18.56 -21.54 -2.68
N LEU A 55 17.27 -21.25 -2.50
CA LEU A 55 16.44 -20.46 -3.41
C LEU A 55 16.40 -21.01 -4.85
N ASP A 56 16.48 -22.34 -5.01
CA ASP A 56 16.03 -23.02 -6.24
C ASP A 56 14.55 -23.36 -6.10
N PHE A 57 13.72 -22.57 -6.76
CA PHE A 57 12.28 -22.66 -6.55
C PHE A 57 11.67 -23.95 -7.08
N ARG A 58 12.32 -24.66 -8.01
CA ARG A 58 11.84 -25.99 -8.44
C ARG A 58 12.08 -27.03 -7.35
N GLU A 59 13.22 -26.95 -6.69
CA GLU A 59 13.52 -27.76 -5.51
C GLU A 59 12.60 -27.41 -4.34
N ASP A 60 12.46 -26.13 -4.02
CA ASP A 60 11.59 -25.66 -2.93
C ASP A 60 10.12 -26.10 -3.13
N ILE A 61 9.59 -26.01 -4.36
CA ILE A 61 8.23 -26.49 -4.68
C ILE A 61 8.11 -28.00 -4.52
N ARG A 62 9.10 -28.76 -5.04
CA ARG A 62 9.10 -30.22 -4.95
C ARG A 62 9.19 -30.69 -3.51
N ASP A 63 10.01 -30.04 -2.69
CA ASP A 63 10.19 -30.41 -1.29
C ASP A 63 8.98 -30.04 -0.46
N ALA A 64 8.37 -28.87 -0.68
CA ALA A 64 7.07 -28.54 -0.10
C ALA A 64 6.00 -29.60 -0.46
N ALA A 65 5.96 -30.04 -1.72
CA ALA A 65 4.99 -31.03 -2.18
C ALA A 65 5.21 -32.42 -1.54
N LYS A 66 6.46 -32.85 -1.30
CA LYS A 66 6.78 -34.09 -0.57
C LYS A 66 6.20 -34.08 0.85
N ASP A 67 6.21 -32.91 1.50
CA ASP A 67 5.66 -32.71 2.84
C ASP A 67 4.13 -32.47 2.83
N GLY A 68 3.47 -32.60 1.67
CA GLY A 68 2.04 -32.35 1.51
C GLY A 68 1.64 -30.87 1.63
N LYS A 69 2.60 -29.97 1.41
CA LYS A 69 2.43 -28.50 1.46
C LYS A 69 2.57 -27.87 0.07
N ARG A 70 2.27 -26.57 0.00
CA ARG A 70 2.52 -25.70 -1.17
C ARG A 70 3.58 -24.66 -0.83
N LEU A 71 4.20 -24.05 -1.83
CA LEU A 71 5.17 -22.97 -1.59
C LEU A 71 4.45 -21.61 -1.49
N MET A 72 4.76 -20.85 -0.45
CA MET A 72 4.40 -19.43 -0.30
C MET A 72 5.68 -18.58 -0.32
N VAL A 73 5.80 -17.66 -1.27
CA VAL A 73 6.94 -16.75 -1.38
C VAL A 73 6.49 -15.34 -1.02
N TYR A 74 7.13 -14.77 -0.02
CA TYR A 74 6.95 -13.41 0.45
C TYR A 74 8.01 -12.49 -0.16
N PHE A 75 7.58 -11.38 -0.75
CA PHE A 75 8.45 -10.27 -1.17
C PHE A 75 8.22 -9.08 -0.23
N GLY A 76 9.28 -8.71 0.48
CA GLY A 76 9.31 -7.60 1.43
C GLY A 76 10.41 -6.59 1.16
N GLN A 77 10.48 -5.58 2.01
CA GLN A 77 11.61 -4.67 2.14
C GLN A 77 11.64 -4.09 3.54
N ASP A 78 12.81 -3.65 3.97
CA ASP A 78 12.99 -2.96 5.24
C ASP A 78 12.30 -1.59 5.21
N GLY A 79 11.79 -1.15 6.37
CA GLY A 79 11.02 0.09 6.48
C GLY A 79 9.60 0.04 5.91
N CYS A 80 9.15 -1.10 5.38
CA CYS A 80 7.80 -1.27 4.83
C CYS A 80 6.74 -1.41 5.95
N PRO A 81 5.81 -0.45 6.10
CA PRO A 81 4.81 -0.51 7.17
C PRO A 81 3.80 -1.65 6.99
N TYR A 82 3.36 -1.91 5.75
CA TYR A 82 2.44 -3.01 5.45
C TYR A 82 3.07 -4.39 5.65
N CYS A 83 4.38 -4.49 5.46
CA CYS A 83 5.14 -5.71 5.70
C CYS A 83 5.19 -5.99 7.20
N ARG A 84 5.49 -4.95 7.99
CA ARG A 84 5.44 -5.03 9.45
C ARG A 84 4.03 -5.39 9.94
N GLU A 85 2.99 -4.82 9.35
CA GLU A 85 1.61 -5.16 9.68
C GLU A 85 1.30 -6.64 9.40
N LEU A 86 1.69 -7.16 8.23
CA LEU A 86 1.54 -8.58 7.92
C LEU A 86 2.20 -9.47 8.98
N MET A 87 3.42 -9.13 9.43
CA MET A 87 4.12 -9.91 10.44
C MET A 87 3.49 -9.78 11.84
N ARG A 88 3.19 -8.55 12.27
CA ARG A 88 2.78 -8.24 13.65
C ARG A 88 1.28 -8.37 13.92
N VAL A 89 0.45 -8.37 12.88
CA VAL A 89 -1.00 -8.52 13.03
C VAL A 89 -1.46 -9.86 12.47
N ASN A 90 -1.13 -10.18 11.21
CA ASN A 90 -1.60 -11.43 10.63
C ASN A 90 -0.83 -12.63 11.20
N PHE A 91 0.50 -12.67 11.06
CA PHE A 91 1.29 -13.81 11.53
C PHE A 91 1.51 -13.86 13.05
N ALA A 92 1.14 -12.81 13.78
CA ALA A 92 1.07 -12.86 15.24
C ALA A 92 -0.18 -13.62 15.76
N GLN A 93 -1.23 -13.74 14.93
CA GLN A 93 -2.40 -14.53 15.29
C GLN A 93 -2.10 -16.03 15.14
N LYS A 94 -2.28 -16.78 16.22
CA LYS A 94 -1.98 -18.21 16.29
C LYS A 94 -2.69 -19.01 15.19
N ASP A 95 -3.96 -18.73 14.92
CA ASP A 95 -4.73 -19.46 13.92
C ASP A 95 -4.20 -19.24 12.48
N ILE A 96 -3.79 -18.01 12.15
CA ILE A 96 -3.18 -17.67 10.85
C ILE A 96 -1.80 -18.31 10.72
N ALA A 97 -0.94 -18.12 11.72
CA ALA A 97 0.42 -18.64 11.69
C ALA A 97 0.44 -20.16 11.56
N GLU A 98 -0.38 -20.86 12.34
CA GLU A 98 -0.45 -22.31 12.27
C GLU A 98 -1.09 -22.81 10.96
N ARG A 99 -2.11 -22.12 10.44
CA ARG A 99 -2.69 -22.44 9.13
C ARG A 99 -1.65 -22.32 8.02
N ALA A 100 -0.84 -21.25 8.05
CA ALA A 100 0.26 -21.06 7.13
C ALA A 100 1.29 -22.19 7.26
N ARG A 101 1.83 -22.40 8.47
CA ARG A 101 2.87 -23.42 8.75
C ARG A 101 2.48 -24.85 8.37
N ARG A 102 1.21 -25.22 8.58
CA ARG A 102 0.71 -26.58 8.28
C ARG A 102 0.53 -26.84 6.79
N ARG A 103 0.33 -25.80 5.99
CA ARG A 103 -0.08 -25.92 4.58
C ARG A 103 0.95 -25.38 3.60
N PHE A 104 1.89 -24.58 4.10
CA PHE A 104 2.87 -23.91 3.27
C PHE A 104 4.27 -24.03 3.85
N ASP A 105 5.23 -24.22 2.95
CA ASP A 105 6.59 -23.80 3.19
C ASP A 105 6.71 -22.34 2.75
N ALA A 106 7.22 -21.49 3.64
CA ALA A 106 7.29 -20.06 3.41
C ALA A 106 8.72 -19.61 3.21
N ILE A 107 9.00 -18.89 2.13
CA ILE A 107 10.31 -18.31 1.83
C ILE A 107 10.16 -16.78 1.76
N ALA A 108 11.07 -16.06 2.40
CA ALA A 108 11.11 -14.60 2.36
C ALA A 108 12.19 -14.14 1.39
N LEU A 109 11.84 -13.21 0.50
CA LEU A 109 12.75 -12.49 -0.39
C LEU A 109 12.68 -10.98 -0.12
N ASN A 110 13.81 -10.29 -0.25
CA ASN A 110 13.87 -8.83 -0.19
C ASN A 110 13.91 -8.26 -1.61
N ILE A 111 13.02 -7.31 -1.96
CA ILE A 111 12.97 -6.71 -3.31
C ILE A 111 14.21 -5.87 -3.65
N TRP A 112 15.05 -5.57 -2.66
CA TRP A 112 16.37 -4.93 -2.82
C TRP A 112 17.53 -5.88 -2.60
N GLY A 113 17.23 -7.15 -2.27
CA GLY A 113 18.21 -8.16 -1.96
C GLY A 113 19.03 -8.61 -3.17
N ASP A 114 20.20 -9.15 -2.86
CA ASP A 114 21.21 -9.61 -3.82
C ASP A 114 21.49 -11.11 -3.70
N ARG A 115 20.70 -11.86 -2.91
CA ARG A 115 20.83 -13.32 -2.91
C ARG A 115 20.48 -13.86 -4.29
N GLU A 116 21.22 -14.90 -4.68
CA GLU A 116 21.00 -15.59 -5.93
C GLU A 116 19.74 -16.47 -5.83
N VAL A 117 18.83 -16.34 -6.81
CA VAL A 117 17.59 -17.11 -6.89
C VAL A 117 17.54 -17.82 -8.23
N THR A 118 17.29 -19.12 -8.23
CA THR A 118 16.98 -19.89 -9.43
C THR A 118 15.46 -20.02 -9.56
N TRP A 119 14.90 -19.31 -10.54
CA TRP A 119 13.46 -19.27 -10.74
C TRP A 119 12.91 -20.57 -11.34
N THR A 120 11.58 -20.69 -11.41
CA THR A 120 10.90 -21.89 -11.94
C THR A 120 11.20 -22.18 -13.42
N ASP A 121 11.67 -21.18 -14.18
CA ASP A 121 12.15 -21.34 -15.56
C ASP A 121 13.63 -21.75 -15.66
N GLY A 122 14.29 -22.00 -14.51
CA GLY A 122 15.69 -22.40 -14.42
C GLY A 122 16.68 -21.25 -14.56
N ARG A 123 16.22 -20.00 -14.76
CA ARG A 123 17.12 -18.84 -14.84
C ARG A 123 17.52 -18.39 -13.44
N THR A 124 18.79 -18.07 -13.31
CA THR A 124 19.38 -17.54 -12.07
C THR A 124 19.48 -16.02 -12.13
N MET A 125 19.06 -15.34 -11.07
CA MET A 125 19.12 -13.88 -10.93
C MET A 125 19.06 -13.45 -9.46
N SER A 126 19.50 -12.22 -9.14
CA SER A 126 19.32 -11.64 -7.81
C SER A 126 17.84 -11.48 -7.43
N GLU A 127 17.51 -11.46 -6.13
CA GLU A 127 16.16 -11.16 -5.63
C GLU A 127 15.57 -9.87 -6.23
N LYS A 128 16.36 -8.79 -6.30
CA LYS A 128 15.92 -7.51 -6.89
C LYS A 128 15.58 -7.61 -8.38
N ALA A 129 16.36 -8.38 -9.14
CA ALA A 129 16.10 -8.61 -10.56
C ALA A 129 14.84 -9.48 -10.76
N LEU A 130 14.64 -10.47 -9.89
CA LEU A 130 13.43 -11.28 -9.88
C LEU A 130 12.19 -10.45 -9.54
N ALA A 131 12.24 -9.63 -8.49
CA ALA A 131 11.15 -8.74 -8.12
C ALA A 131 10.77 -7.79 -9.27
N ALA A 132 11.76 -7.25 -9.98
CA ALA A 132 11.53 -6.44 -11.18
C ALA A 132 10.90 -7.23 -12.34
N ARG A 133 11.43 -8.44 -12.63
CA ARG A 133 10.88 -9.35 -13.66
C ARG A 133 9.42 -9.71 -13.38
N LEU A 134 9.08 -9.94 -12.12
CA LEU A 134 7.73 -10.26 -11.66
C LEU A 134 6.85 -9.02 -11.46
N LYS A 135 7.35 -7.81 -11.77
CA LYS A 135 6.63 -6.54 -11.58
C LYS A 135 6.06 -6.39 -10.16
N VAL A 136 6.89 -6.65 -9.14
CA VAL A 136 6.53 -6.42 -7.74
C VAL A 136 6.53 -4.91 -7.47
N GLN A 137 5.36 -4.29 -7.65
CA GLN A 137 5.16 -2.85 -7.44
C GLN A 137 4.82 -2.49 -5.99
N TYR A 138 4.45 -3.46 -5.17
CA TYR A 138 4.01 -3.29 -3.78
C TYR A 138 4.70 -4.30 -2.87
N THR A 139 4.92 -3.91 -1.63
CA THR A 139 5.30 -4.84 -0.56
C THR A 139 4.31 -4.69 0.60
N PRO A 140 3.83 -5.79 1.20
CA PRO A 140 4.21 -7.16 0.87
C PRO A 140 3.58 -7.63 -0.46
N THR A 141 4.27 -8.47 -1.22
CA THR A 141 3.66 -9.31 -2.26
C THR A 141 3.83 -10.77 -1.88
N LEU A 142 2.75 -11.54 -1.92
CA LEU A 142 2.77 -12.98 -1.65
C LEU A 142 2.42 -13.74 -2.92
N LEU A 143 3.27 -14.69 -3.30
CA LEU A 143 3.03 -15.63 -4.39
C LEU A 143 2.82 -17.02 -3.79
N PHE A 144 1.75 -17.67 -4.21
CA PHE A 144 1.45 -19.04 -3.83
C PHE A 144 1.58 -19.93 -5.05
N PHE A 145 2.34 -21.01 -4.93
CA PHE A 145 2.58 -21.96 -6.01
C PHE A 145 1.79 -23.25 -5.78
N ASP A 146 1.32 -23.84 -6.86
CA ASP A 146 0.91 -25.24 -6.83
C ASP A 146 2.11 -26.19 -6.95
N GLU A 147 1.80 -27.47 -6.91
CA GLU A 147 2.76 -28.57 -6.97
C GLU A 147 3.46 -28.67 -8.34
N GLY A 148 2.91 -28.04 -9.39
CA GLY A 148 3.50 -27.96 -10.73
C GLY A 148 4.37 -26.72 -10.95
N GLY A 149 4.49 -25.85 -9.94
CA GLY A 149 5.24 -24.61 -10.02
C GLY A 149 4.50 -23.45 -10.69
N ALA A 150 3.19 -23.56 -10.88
CA ALA A 150 2.37 -22.45 -11.35
C ALA A 150 1.96 -21.55 -10.17
N VAL A 151 2.01 -20.23 -10.36
CA VAL A 151 1.48 -19.27 -9.38
C VAL A 151 -0.05 -19.32 -9.43
N VAL A 152 -0.67 -19.87 -8.39
CA VAL A 152 -2.13 -20.03 -8.28
C VAL A 152 -2.82 -18.87 -7.58
N LEU A 153 -2.08 -18.11 -6.76
CA LEU A 153 -2.57 -16.88 -6.16
C LEU A 153 -1.43 -15.88 -5.99
N ARG A 154 -1.73 -14.62 -6.31
CA ARG A 154 -0.86 -13.48 -6.04
C ARG A 154 -1.63 -12.45 -5.23
N LEU A 155 -1.11 -12.11 -4.07
CA LEU A 155 -1.62 -11.01 -3.24
C LEU A 155 -0.64 -9.86 -3.34
N ASN A 156 -1.11 -8.69 -3.77
CA ASN A 156 -0.31 -7.47 -3.86
C ASN A 156 -0.77 -6.51 -2.77
N GLY A 157 0.11 -6.20 -1.81
CA GLY A 157 -0.19 -5.35 -0.66
C GLY A 157 -0.78 -6.11 0.53
N TYR A 158 -1.17 -5.36 1.56
CA TYR A 158 -1.69 -5.92 2.81
C TYR A 158 -3.16 -6.32 2.69
N TYR A 159 -3.49 -7.50 3.22
CA TYR A 159 -4.84 -8.03 3.34
C TYR A 159 -5.15 -8.21 4.84
N PRO A 160 -6.29 -7.71 5.34
CA PRO A 160 -6.64 -7.84 6.75
C PRO A 160 -6.83 -9.32 7.15
N PRO A 161 -6.71 -9.66 8.45
CA PRO A 161 -6.66 -11.03 8.94
C PRO A 161 -7.73 -11.98 8.39
N HIS A 162 -8.99 -11.53 8.30
CA HIS A 162 -10.09 -12.36 7.81
C HIS A 162 -9.97 -12.70 6.32
N LYS A 163 -9.60 -11.74 5.46
CA LYS A 163 -9.35 -11.98 4.03
C LYS A 163 -8.07 -12.78 3.81
N PHE A 164 -7.05 -12.54 4.63
CA PHE A 164 -5.81 -13.31 4.57
C PHE A 164 -6.02 -14.79 4.95
N ARG A 165 -6.84 -15.07 5.98
CA ARG A 165 -7.27 -16.45 6.30
C ARG A 165 -7.95 -17.12 5.12
N ALA A 166 -8.91 -16.44 4.50
CA ALA A 166 -9.60 -16.96 3.33
C ALA A 166 -8.62 -17.19 2.15
N ALA A 167 -7.59 -16.37 1.98
CA ALA A 167 -6.54 -16.61 0.98
C ALA A 167 -5.74 -17.89 1.25
N LEU A 168 -5.34 -18.11 2.51
CA LEU A 168 -4.65 -19.34 2.90
C LEU A 168 -5.55 -20.57 2.68
N ASP A 169 -6.83 -20.49 3.04
CA ASP A 169 -7.80 -21.58 2.86
C ASP A 169 -8.09 -21.86 1.37
N TYR A 170 -8.20 -20.81 0.56
CA TYR A 170 -8.37 -20.92 -0.89
C TYR A 170 -7.26 -21.76 -1.53
N VAL A 171 -6.00 -21.38 -1.26
CA VAL A 171 -4.84 -22.07 -1.84
C VAL A 171 -4.66 -23.45 -1.23
N ALA A 172 -4.79 -23.60 0.10
CA ALA A 172 -4.65 -24.89 0.75
C ALA A 172 -5.72 -25.91 0.31
N GLY A 173 -6.94 -25.41 0.04
CA GLY A 173 -8.08 -26.21 -0.44
C GLY A 173 -8.09 -26.49 -1.95
N LYS A 174 -7.09 -25.98 -2.69
CA LYS A 174 -7.02 -26.07 -4.16
C LYS A 174 -8.24 -25.45 -4.86
N GLU A 175 -8.81 -24.42 -4.25
CA GLU A 175 -10.05 -23.77 -4.70
C GLU A 175 -9.86 -23.01 -6.02
N GLU A 176 -8.61 -22.73 -6.42
CA GLU A 176 -8.27 -22.19 -7.74
C GLU A 176 -8.78 -23.03 -8.90
N ARG A 177 -8.99 -24.33 -8.67
CA ARG A 177 -9.51 -25.26 -9.69
C ARG A 177 -11.02 -25.20 -9.84
N LYS A 178 -11.72 -24.53 -8.92
CA LYS A 178 -13.18 -24.52 -8.83
C LYS A 178 -13.75 -23.12 -9.01
N THR A 179 -13.08 -22.10 -8.48
CA THR A 179 -13.63 -20.75 -8.40
C THR A 179 -12.53 -19.68 -8.44
N ALA A 180 -12.85 -18.52 -9.00
CA ALA A 180 -11.96 -17.37 -8.94
C ALA A 180 -11.84 -16.85 -7.50
N PHE A 181 -10.66 -16.36 -7.13
CA PHE A 181 -10.38 -15.89 -5.77
C PHE A 181 -11.34 -14.77 -5.32
N SER A 182 -11.72 -13.85 -6.20
CA SER A 182 -12.69 -12.79 -5.88
C SER A 182 -14.05 -13.35 -5.47
N ALA A 183 -14.56 -14.36 -6.18
CA ALA A 183 -15.81 -15.02 -5.86
C ALA A 183 -15.71 -15.83 -4.56
N TYR A 184 -14.53 -16.41 -4.26
CA TYR A 184 -14.26 -17.07 -2.99
C TYR A 184 -14.31 -16.07 -1.83
N LEU A 185 -13.60 -14.93 -1.93
CA LEU A 185 -13.61 -13.90 -0.89
C LEU A 185 -15.03 -13.39 -0.60
N GLN A 186 -15.87 -13.19 -1.62
CA GLN A 186 -17.25 -12.73 -1.46
C GLN A 186 -18.11 -13.67 -0.59
N ARG A 187 -17.79 -14.97 -0.58
CA ARG A 187 -18.50 -15.98 0.21
C ARG A 187 -17.86 -16.23 1.57
N HIS A 188 -16.54 -16.15 1.67
CA HIS A 188 -15.77 -16.65 2.81
C HIS A 188 -15.13 -15.56 3.69
N ALA A 189 -15.10 -14.31 3.25
CA ALA A 189 -14.42 -13.21 3.94
C ALA A 189 -15.27 -11.93 3.99
N ARG A 190 -16.56 -12.09 4.33
CA ARG A 190 -17.46 -10.95 4.54
C ARG A 190 -17.09 -10.22 5.84
N GLU A 191 -17.31 -8.92 5.81
CA GLU A 191 -17.09 -8.02 6.93
C GLU A 191 -18.27 -7.05 7.02
N PRO A 192 -18.59 -6.51 8.20
CA PRO A 192 -19.54 -5.41 8.30
C PRO A 192 -19.07 -4.24 7.44
N ALA A 193 -19.94 -3.77 6.56
CA ALA A 193 -19.71 -2.64 5.68
C ALA A 193 -20.99 -1.82 5.55
N SER A 194 -20.90 -0.68 4.86
CA SER A 194 -22.04 0.23 4.69
C SER A 194 -23.19 -0.32 3.84
N GLY A 195 -22.98 -1.43 3.11
CA GLY A 195 -23.98 -2.05 2.23
C GLY A 195 -24.34 -1.21 0.99
N ARG A 196 -23.55 -0.18 0.68
CA ARG A 196 -23.77 0.73 -0.45
C ARG A 196 -22.48 1.00 -1.20
N LEU A 197 -22.63 1.36 -2.49
CA LEU A 197 -21.52 1.98 -3.24
C LEU A 197 -21.51 3.47 -2.93
N HIS A 198 -20.35 4.01 -2.56
CA HIS A 198 -20.21 5.43 -2.22
C HIS A 198 -20.11 6.28 -3.47
N ASP A 199 -20.88 7.37 -3.54
CA ASP A 199 -20.75 8.35 -4.63
C ASP A 199 -19.70 9.41 -4.30
N GLN A 200 -19.09 9.99 -5.32
CA GLN A 200 -18.13 11.09 -5.22
C GLN A 200 -18.40 12.08 -6.35
N PRO A 201 -18.21 13.40 -6.12
CA PRO A 201 -18.51 14.42 -7.13
C PRO A 201 -17.63 14.33 -8.37
N PHE A 202 -16.47 13.67 -8.29
CA PHE A 202 -15.53 13.50 -9.40
C PHE A 202 -15.82 12.27 -10.27
N PHE A 203 -16.80 11.43 -9.92
CA PHE A 203 -17.13 10.27 -10.76
C PHE A 203 -17.85 10.69 -12.04
N LEU A 204 -17.44 10.07 -13.15
CA LEU A 204 -18.18 10.10 -14.39
C LEU A 204 -19.59 9.56 -14.17
N LYS A 205 -20.58 10.20 -14.81
CA LYS A 205 -21.96 9.75 -14.79
C LYS A 205 -22.21 8.71 -15.89
N ALA A 206 -23.12 7.77 -15.62
CA ALA A 206 -23.54 6.78 -16.60
C ALA A 206 -24.33 7.44 -17.76
N PRO A 207 -24.33 6.85 -18.97
CA PRO A 207 -23.61 5.63 -19.36
C PRO A 207 -22.10 5.84 -19.47
N LEU A 208 -21.31 4.88 -18.98
CA LEU A 208 -19.85 4.96 -19.00
C LEU A 208 -19.30 4.61 -20.38
N ALA A 209 -18.99 5.63 -21.18
CA ALA A 209 -18.32 5.50 -22.47
C ALA A 209 -16.84 5.84 -22.33
N LEU A 210 -15.99 4.84 -22.07
CA LEU A 210 -14.57 5.04 -21.73
C LEU A 210 -13.62 4.90 -22.92
N ASP A 211 -14.14 4.70 -24.14
CA ASP A 211 -13.41 4.47 -25.39
C ASP A 211 -12.33 5.54 -25.65
N ARG A 212 -11.10 5.09 -25.90
CA ARG A 212 -9.91 5.93 -26.20
C ARG A 212 -9.27 5.57 -27.53
N THR A 213 -9.90 4.73 -28.34
CA THR A 213 -9.35 4.22 -29.61
C THR A 213 -9.34 5.27 -30.72
N ARG A 214 -10.36 6.14 -30.78
CA ARG A 214 -10.51 7.14 -31.84
C ARG A 214 -9.64 8.38 -31.65
N ARG A 215 -9.50 8.83 -30.40
CA ARG A 215 -8.68 9.99 -30.04
C ARG A 215 -8.17 9.84 -28.60
N PRO A 216 -6.92 10.25 -28.32
CA PRO A 216 -6.42 10.30 -26.95
C PRO A 216 -7.30 11.21 -26.08
N ALA A 217 -7.59 10.78 -24.86
CA ALA A 217 -8.28 11.62 -23.89
C ALA A 217 -7.33 12.69 -23.32
N ALA A 218 -7.89 13.80 -22.85
CA ALA A 218 -7.11 14.82 -22.13
C ALA A 218 -6.65 14.30 -20.76
N ARG A 219 -7.57 13.60 -20.07
CA ARG A 219 -7.44 12.89 -18.79
C ARG A 219 -6.77 11.51 -18.89
N PRO A 220 -5.80 11.02 -18.06
CA PRO A 220 -5.74 9.58 -17.82
C PRO A 220 -7.02 9.08 -17.12
N LEU A 221 -7.32 7.78 -17.23
CA LEU A 221 -8.49 7.15 -16.62
C LEU A 221 -8.09 6.40 -15.34
N ALA A 222 -8.86 6.58 -14.28
CA ALA A 222 -8.85 5.74 -13.09
C ALA A 222 -10.17 4.97 -13.00
N VAL A 223 -10.09 3.64 -12.99
CA VAL A 223 -11.27 2.76 -12.85
C VAL A 223 -11.22 2.11 -11.48
N LEU A 224 -12.13 2.54 -10.60
CA LEU A 224 -12.30 2.03 -9.25
C LEU A 224 -13.31 0.87 -9.26
N PHE A 225 -12.85 -0.33 -8.91
CA PHE A 225 -13.68 -1.50 -8.68
C PHE A 225 -13.98 -1.66 -7.19
N GLU A 226 -15.26 -1.74 -6.86
CA GLU A 226 -15.78 -1.84 -5.49
C GLU A 226 -16.91 -2.86 -5.36
N GLN A 227 -17.36 -3.05 -4.13
CA GLN A 227 -18.54 -3.85 -3.78
C GLN A 227 -19.30 -3.11 -2.69
N LYS A 228 -20.61 -3.37 -2.60
CA LYS A 228 -21.47 -2.83 -1.53
C LYS A 228 -21.02 -3.27 -0.13
N GLU A 229 -20.60 -4.54 -0.02
CA GLU A 229 -20.11 -5.13 1.21
C GLU A 229 -18.57 -5.13 1.21
N CYS A 230 -17.96 -3.98 1.54
CA CYS A 230 -16.51 -3.79 1.52
C CYS A 230 -16.08 -2.69 2.51
N SER A 231 -15.61 -3.07 3.71
CA SER A 231 -15.22 -2.08 4.73
C SER A 231 -14.01 -1.24 4.28
N THR A 232 -13.08 -1.87 3.54
CA THR A 232 -11.91 -1.17 2.97
C THR A 232 -12.30 -0.19 1.87
N CYS A 233 -13.45 -0.37 1.21
CA CYS A 233 -14.01 0.59 0.27
C CYS A 233 -14.63 1.77 1.03
N ASP A 234 -15.37 1.49 2.12
CA ASP A 234 -15.88 2.53 3.02
C ASP A 234 -14.76 3.44 3.55
N GLU A 235 -13.65 2.83 3.96
CA GLU A 235 -12.46 3.54 4.44
C GLU A 235 -11.75 4.33 3.33
N LEU A 236 -11.58 3.76 2.14
CA LEU A 236 -11.02 4.48 0.98
C LEU A 236 -11.81 5.77 0.70
N HIS A 237 -13.13 5.71 0.76
CA HIS A 237 -14.00 6.85 0.53
C HIS A 237 -13.94 7.89 1.65
N ARG A 238 -13.96 7.45 2.91
CA ARG A 238 -13.96 8.33 4.08
C ARG A 238 -12.60 9.01 4.28
N GLU A 239 -11.52 8.24 4.21
CA GLU A 239 -10.18 8.68 4.61
C GLU A 239 -9.29 8.93 3.40
N GLY A 240 -9.24 8.00 2.44
CA GLY A 240 -8.41 8.13 1.24
C GLY A 240 -8.80 9.37 0.41
N PHE A 241 -10.02 9.37 -0.14
CA PHE A 241 -10.56 10.50 -0.92
C PHE A 241 -10.90 11.73 -0.05
N GLY A 242 -10.88 11.59 1.27
CA GLY A 242 -11.12 12.66 2.24
C GLY A 242 -9.97 13.65 2.41
N THR A 243 -8.76 13.35 1.93
CA THR A 243 -7.61 14.26 2.09
C THR A 243 -7.51 15.29 0.94
N PRO A 244 -7.08 16.55 1.21
CA PRO A 244 -6.88 17.55 0.16
C PRO A 244 -5.86 17.12 -0.91
N ALA A 245 -4.80 16.43 -0.51
CA ALA A 245 -3.75 15.95 -1.42
C ALA A 245 -4.31 14.93 -2.42
N VAL A 246 -5.09 13.95 -1.94
CA VAL A 246 -5.73 12.96 -2.82
C VAL A 246 -6.79 13.63 -3.70
N ARG A 247 -7.62 14.55 -3.17
CA ARG A 247 -8.61 15.29 -3.97
C ARG A 247 -7.99 16.06 -5.13
N ALA A 248 -6.88 16.77 -4.88
CA ALA A 248 -6.18 17.52 -5.91
C ALA A 248 -5.62 16.59 -7.02
N LEU A 249 -5.16 15.39 -6.64
CA LEU A 249 -4.58 14.44 -7.58
C LEU A 249 -5.63 13.64 -8.35
N ILE A 250 -6.67 13.12 -7.69
CA ILE A 250 -7.77 12.40 -8.35
C ILE A 250 -8.53 13.33 -9.31
N GLY A 251 -8.57 14.63 -8.98
CA GLY A 251 -9.06 15.69 -9.87
C GLY A 251 -8.25 15.89 -11.14
N LYS A 252 -7.19 15.11 -11.41
CA LYS A 252 -6.45 15.03 -12.69
C LYS A 252 -6.82 13.80 -13.55
N PHE A 253 -7.78 12.98 -13.14
CA PHE A 253 -8.23 11.78 -13.86
C PHE A 253 -9.67 11.92 -14.34
N ASP A 254 -10.02 11.22 -15.42
CA ASP A 254 -11.39 10.76 -15.61
C ASP A 254 -11.59 9.57 -14.67
N VAL A 255 -12.65 9.55 -13.86
CA VAL A 255 -12.81 8.51 -12.82
C VAL A 255 -14.11 7.75 -13.01
N ALA A 256 -14.02 6.45 -13.28
CA ALA A 256 -15.15 5.55 -13.35
C ALA A 256 -15.20 4.66 -12.11
N ARG A 257 -16.39 4.49 -11.52
CA ARG A 257 -16.64 3.53 -10.43
C ARG A 257 -17.49 2.38 -10.97
N LEU A 258 -17.07 1.16 -10.72
CA LEU A 258 -17.73 -0.07 -11.16
C LEU A 258 -17.96 -1.02 -9.98
N GLU A 259 -19.11 -1.70 -9.96
CA GLU A 259 -19.31 -2.81 -9.02
C GLU A 259 -18.63 -4.06 -9.60
N LEU A 260 -17.74 -4.70 -8.84
CA LEU A 260 -16.92 -5.82 -9.34
C LEU A 260 -17.76 -6.99 -9.88
N PHE A 261 -18.94 -7.19 -9.32
CA PHE A 261 -19.90 -8.23 -9.74
C PHE A 261 -21.13 -7.65 -10.45
N GLY A 262 -21.05 -6.39 -10.86
CA GLY A 262 -22.11 -5.63 -11.49
C GLY A 262 -22.45 -6.09 -12.92
N THR A 263 -23.73 -5.97 -13.28
CA THR A 263 -24.26 -6.30 -14.62
C THR A 263 -24.40 -5.07 -15.51
N GLU A 264 -24.13 -3.87 -14.98
CA GLU A 264 -24.17 -2.62 -15.73
C GLU A 264 -23.23 -2.67 -16.93
N ARG A 265 -23.70 -2.18 -18.07
CA ARG A 265 -22.93 -2.14 -19.31
C ARG A 265 -22.12 -0.85 -19.39
N LEU A 266 -20.90 -0.98 -19.90
CA LEU A 266 -20.02 0.13 -20.24
C LEU A 266 -19.33 -0.11 -21.59
N VAL A 267 -18.69 0.92 -22.12
CA VAL A 267 -17.71 0.79 -23.20
C VAL A 267 -16.32 0.93 -22.60
N THR A 268 -15.46 -0.08 -22.78
CA THR A 268 -14.09 -0.09 -22.24
C THR A 268 -13.20 0.90 -22.99
N PRO A 269 -11.99 1.21 -22.47
CA PRO A 269 -10.99 2.03 -23.18
C PRO A 269 -10.62 1.56 -24.57
N HIS A 270 -10.84 0.28 -24.87
CA HIS A 270 -10.58 -0.33 -26.18
C HIS A 270 -11.84 -0.46 -27.05
N GLY A 271 -12.96 0.16 -26.65
CA GLY A 271 -14.20 0.20 -27.44
C GLY A 271 -15.10 -1.03 -27.29
N ALA A 272 -14.72 -2.02 -26.49
CA ALA A 272 -15.56 -3.21 -26.26
C ALA A 272 -16.75 -2.87 -25.35
N SER A 273 -17.94 -3.41 -25.65
CA SER A 273 -19.10 -3.29 -24.76
C SER A 273 -19.24 -4.50 -23.86
N LEU A 274 -18.95 -4.33 -22.57
CA LEU A 274 -18.94 -5.38 -21.55
C LEU A 274 -19.76 -4.97 -20.34
N SER A 275 -20.17 -5.95 -19.52
CA SER A 275 -20.60 -5.65 -18.16
C SER A 275 -19.40 -5.35 -17.25
N ALA A 276 -19.64 -4.63 -16.14
CA ALA A 276 -18.61 -4.40 -15.12
C ALA A 276 -17.96 -5.71 -14.64
N ALA A 277 -18.76 -6.76 -14.40
CA ALA A 277 -18.26 -8.06 -14.00
C ALA A 277 -17.43 -8.77 -15.09
N GLN A 278 -17.82 -8.64 -16.37
CA GLN A 278 -17.02 -9.19 -17.47
C GLN A 278 -15.66 -8.50 -17.54
N TRP A 279 -15.64 -7.17 -17.49
CA TRP A 279 -14.40 -6.42 -17.59
C TRP A 279 -13.49 -6.60 -16.37
N GLY A 280 -14.05 -6.67 -15.16
CA GLY A 280 -13.29 -6.98 -13.95
C GLY A 280 -12.57 -8.34 -14.03
N ARG A 281 -13.19 -9.35 -14.67
CA ARG A 281 -12.53 -10.65 -14.94
C ARG A 281 -11.42 -10.55 -15.97
N GLU A 282 -11.63 -9.82 -17.06
CA GLU A 282 -10.59 -9.60 -18.09
C GLU A 282 -9.35 -8.90 -17.49
N LEU A 283 -9.57 -7.90 -16.63
CA LEU A 283 -8.52 -7.19 -15.91
C LEU A 283 -7.92 -7.97 -14.73
N LYS A 284 -8.48 -9.17 -14.44
CA LYS A 284 -8.10 -10.04 -13.32
C LYS A 284 -8.19 -9.35 -11.96
N VAL A 285 -9.20 -8.51 -11.76
CA VAL A 285 -9.44 -7.84 -10.48
C VAL A 285 -9.93 -8.87 -9.46
N ALA A 286 -9.06 -9.18 -8.50
CA ALA A 286 -9.29 -10.23 -7.51
C ALA A 286 -9.75 -9.70 -6.15
N TYR A 287 -9.64 -8.38 -5.92
CA TYR A 287 -9.85 -7.74 -4.61
C TYR A 287 -10.51 -6.37 -4.76
N THR A 288 -11.20 -5.90 -3.72
CA THR A 288 -11.76 -4.55 -3.64
C THR A 288 -11.40 -3.84 -2.33
N PRO A 289 -11.08 -2.53 -2.38
CA PRO A 289 -11.05 -1.70 -3.58
C PRO A 289 -9.83 -2.00 -4.45
N THR A 290 -10.00 -1.91 -5.77
CA THR A 290 -8.90 -1.91 -6.75
C THR A 290 -9.06 -0.70 -7.67
N ILE A 291 -7.98 0.03 -7.93
CA ILE A 291 -7.96 1.12 -8.91
C ILE A 291 -7.05 0.74 -10.06
N VAL A 292 -7.58 0.60 -11.27
CA VAL A 292 -6.81 0.36 -12.48
C VAL A 292 -6.65 1.67 -13.25
N PHE A 293 -5.41 2.02 -13.59
CA PHE A 293 -5.09 3.26 -14.27
C PHE A 293 -4.74 3.02 -15.73
N PHE A 294 -5.38 3.77 -16.61
CA PHE A 294 -5.11 3.77 -18.04
C PHE A 294 -4.62 5.15 -18.49
N ASP A 295 -3.68 5.16 -19.44
CA ASP A 295 -3.21 6.40 -20.03
C ASP A 295 -4.24 7.03 -20.99
N ALA A 296 -3.86 8.13 -21.63
CA ALA A 296 -4.70 8.84 -22.60
C ALA A 296 -5.16 7.97 -23.78
N LYS A 297 -4.43 6.90 -24.13
CA LYS A 297 -4.73 5.97 -25.24
C LYS A 297 -5.47 4.71 -24.79
N GLY A 298 -5.75 4.59 -23.49
CA GLY A 298 -6.45 3.44 -22.93
C GLY A 298 -5.54 2.25 -22.63
N THR A 299 -4.21 2.42 -22.61
CA THR A 299 -3.29 1.36 -22.17
C THR A 299 -3.23 1.35 -20.65
N GLU A 300 -3.36 0.18 -20.03
CA GLU A 300 -3.13 0.05 -18.58
C GLU A 300 -1.67 0.34 -18.24
N VAL A 301 -1.44 1.26 -17.32
CA VAL A 301 -0.08 1.71 -16.94
C VAL A 301 0.27 1.45 -15.48
N PHE A 302 -0.74 1.31 -14.63
CA PHE A 302 -0.56 1.08 -13.21
C PHE A 302 -1.86 0.57 -12.58
N ARG A 303 -1.78 -0.05 -11.40
CA ARG A 303 -2.96 -0.45 -10.63
C ARG A 303 -2.63 -0.53 -9.16
N ILE A 304 -3.60 -0.18 -8.31
CA ILE A 304 -3.58 -0.38 -6.86
C ILE A 304 -4.51 -1.55 -6.56
N GLU A 305 -3.98 -2.65 -6.02
CA GLU A 305 -4.72 -3.93 -5.81
C GLU A 305 -4.92 -4.30 -4.34
N ALA A 306 -4.67 -3.36 -3.43
CA ALA A 306 -4.92 -3.52 -2.01
C ALA A 306 -5.28 -2.19 -1.37
N TYR A 307 -5.68 -2.29 -0.11
CA TYR A 307 -5.85 -1.14 0.76
C TYR A 307 -4.53 -0.35 0.90
N LEU A 308 -4.60 0.95 0.61
CA LEU A 308 -3.50 1.89 0.75
C LEU A 308 -3.93 3.09 1.58
N LYS A 309 -3.05 3.50 2.48
CA LYS A 309 -3.19 4.70 3.30
C LYS A 309 -3.08 5.95 2.43
N PRO A 310 -3.58 7.11 2.88
CA PRO A 310 -3.70 8.30 2.03
C PRO A 310 -2.41 8.71 1.31
N PHE A 311 -1.25 8.61 1.95
CA PHE A 311 0.04 8.90 1.31
C PHE A 311 0.35 7.96 0.12
N HIS A 312 0.11 6.66 0.28
CA HIS A 312 0.36 5.67 -0.76
C HIS A 312 -0.64 5.82 -1.92
N LEU A 313 -1.91 6.09 -1.61
CA LEU A 313 -2.93 6.41 -2.61
C LEU A 313 -2.57 7.67 -3.41
N ALA A 314 -2.21 8.76 -2.72
CA ALA A 314 -1.75 9.99 -3.36
C ALA A 314 -0.52 9.75 -4.23
N SER A 315 0.44 8.95 -3.76
CA SER A 315 1.64 8.64 -4.54
C SER A 315 1.33 7.84 -5.80
N GLY A 316 0.38 6.90 -5.76
CA GLY A 316 -0.09 6.16 -6.94
C GLY A 316 -0.78 7.05 -7.97
N LEU A 317 -1.64 7.98 -7.50
CA LEU A 317 -2.30 8.97 -8.38
C LEU A 317 -1.27 9.90 -9.03
N ASP A 318 -0.33 10.41 -8.25
CA ASP A 318 0.70 11.31 -8.76
C ASP A 318 1.66 10.61 -9.73
N TYR A 319 2.01 9.36 -9.48
CA TYR A 319 2.85 8.54 -10.35
C TYR A 319 2.28 8.41 -11.76
N VAL A 320 0.96 8.23 -11.87
CA VAL A 320 0.28 8.17 -13.18
C VAL A 320 0.04 9.57 -13.74
N ALA A 321 -0.46 10.51 -12.94
CA ALA A 321 -0.79 11.86 -13.41
C ALA A 321 0.43 12.64 -13.92
N SER A 322 1.60 12.42 -13.33
CA SER A 322 2.87 13.03 -13.77
C SER A 322 3.51 12.32 -14.96
N GLY A 323 3.05 11.11 -15.30
CA GLY A 323 3.71 10.27 -16.32
C GLY A 323 5.01 9.62 -15.85
N ALA A 324 5.36 9.70 -14.56
CA ALA A 324 6.61 9.19 -14.01
C ALA A 324 6.84 7.69 -14.27
N TYR A 325 5.76 6.92 -14.43
CA TYR A 325 5.82 5.50 -14.79
C TYR A 325 6.60 5.18 -16.08
N ARG A 326 6.78 6.17 -16.97
CA ARG A 326 7.51 6.00 -18.22
C ARG A 326 9.02 5.98 -18.03
N THR A 327 9.52 6.75 -17.07
CA THR A 327 10.97 6.92 -16.83
C THR A 327 11.43 6.22 -15.55
N GLN A 328 10.52 5.96 -14.62
CA GLN A 328 10.78 5.23 -13.39
C GLN A 328 9.75 4.10 -13.26
N PRO A 329 10.01 2.89 -13.81
CA PRO A 329 9.04 1.81 -13.79
C PRO A 329 8.82 1.20 -12.38
N SER A 330 9.75 1.39 -11.44
CA SER A 330 9.58 0.93 -10.06
C SER A 330 8.79 1.96 -9.25
N PHE A 331 7.55 1.61 -8.91
CA PHE A 331 6.73 2.45 -8.03
C PHE A 331 7.36 2.57 -6.63
N GLN A 332 8.07 1.56 -6.15
CA GLN A 332 8.77 1.60 -4.87
C GLN A 332 9.89 2.64 -4.85
N ARG A 333 10.70 2.73 -5.91
CA ARG A 333 11.69 3.81 -6.01
C ARG A 333 11.03 5.18 -6.13
N TYR A 334 9.91 5.26 -6.86
CA TYR A 334 9.16 6.50 -6.99
C TYR A 334 8.64 7.03 -5.64
N ILE A 335 8.02 6.16 -4.83
CA ILE A 335 7.42 6.56 -3.56
C ILE A 335 8.49 6.94 -2.52
N GLN A 336 9.64 6.26 -2.52
CA GLN A 336 10.80 6.62 -1.68
C GLN A 336 11.31 8.02 -2.02
N ALA A 337 11.60 8.29 -3.30
CA ALA A 337 12.05 9.61 -3.75
C ALA A 337 11.01 10.70 -3.50
N ARG A 338 9.72 10.40 -3.63
CA ARG A 338 8.63 11.33 -3.30
C ARG A 338 8.58 11.64 -1.80
N ALA A 339 8.72 10.63 -0.94
CA ALA A 339 8.75 10.81 0.50
C ALA A 339 9.94 11.69 0.94
N GLU A 340 11.13 11.44 0.39
CA GLU A 340 12.32 12.24 0.65
C GLU A 340 12.14 13.70 0.25
N LYS A 341 11.58 13.98 -0.93
CA LYS A 341 11.28 15.35 -1.38
C LYS A 341 10.32 16.08 -0.44
N ILE A 342 9.28 15.41 0.05
CA ILE A 342 8.32 16.00 0.99
C ILE A 342 9.02 16.33 2.32
N ARG A 343 9.84 15.41 2.85
CA ARG A 343 10.60 15.62 4.09
C ARG A 343 11.61 16.75 3.94
N ALA A 344 12.33 16.81 2.81
CA ALA A 344 13.28 17.88 2.51
C ALA A 344 12.62 19.26 2.42
N ALA A 345 11.35 19.32 2.00
CA ALA A 345 10.53 20.53 2.02
C ALA A 345 9.89 20.85 3.38
N GLY A 346 10.26 20.14 4.45
CA GLY A 346 9.71 20.31 5.80
C GLY A 346 8.33 19.68 6.02
N GLY A 347 7.82 18.93 5.04
CA GLY A 347 6.55 18.22 5.14
C GLY A 347 6.64 16.92 5.95
N ARG A 348 5.52 16.52 6.55
CA ARG A 348 5.41 15.22 7.24
C ARG A 348 4.90 14.15 6.25
N VAL A 349 5.54 12.98 6.28
CA VAL A 349 5.10 11.80 5.54
C VAL A 349 4.58 10.78 6.55
N ASP A 350 3.26 10.58 6.56
CA ASP A 350 2.67 9.46 7.27
C ASP A 350 2.56 8.26 6.33
N LEU A 351 3.22 7.17 6.69
CA LEU A 351 3.18 5.93 5.94
C LEU A 351 2.08 4.98 6.45
N TRP A 352 1.35 5.37 7.51
CA TRP A 352 0.29 4.60 8.16
C TRP A 352 -1.05 5.36 8.24
#